data_AF-A0A8X6NUB1-F1
#
_entry.id   AF-A0A8X6NUB1-F1
#
_cell.length_a   1.000
_cell.length_b   1.000
_cell.length_c   1.000
_cell.angle_alpha   90.00
_cell.angle_beta   90.00
_cell.angle_gamma   90.00
#
_symmetry.space_group_name_H-M   'P 1'
#
loop_
_entity.id
_entity.type
_entity.pdbx_description
1 polymer ?
#
loop_
_entity_poly.entity_id
_entity_poly.type
_entity_poly.pdbx_seq_one_letter_code
_entity_poly.pdbx_strand_id
1 'polypeptide(L)'
;MKASEKEDFKSPTKTSKQSRKEKFKIPISNQFEALTNETEDTPAPIPTKEKEDKIPPVMMITQNYNLILQEINRIAPNTEAVLTRDFIKLLPNSSDTHRIITSYLKEEKTDFYITNPPSKKLLKLILISLTKLKLI
;
A
#
# COMPACT_ATOMS: atom_id res chain seq x y z
N MET A 1 53.68 20.34 -58.43
CA MET A 1 52.39 19.81 -58.92
C MET A 1 52.31 18.33 -58.58
N LYS A 2 51.45 17.93 -57.64
CA LYS A 2 50.94 16.56 -57.58
C LYS A 2 49.59 16.58 -56.86
N ALA A 3 48.61 15.96 -57.51
CA ALA A 3 47.18 16.11 -57.29
C ALA A 3 46.75 15.51 -55.95
N SER A 4 45.82 16.20 -55.29
CA SER A 4 45.05 15.68 -54.16
C SER A 4 44.02 14.69 -54.70
N GLU A 5 44.22 13.43 -54.34
CA GLU A 5 43.34 12.31 -54.62
C GLU A 5 42.03 12.52 -53.85
N LYS A 6 40.94 12.79 -54.57
CA LYS A 6 39.59 12.85 -54.00
C LYS A 6 39.05 11.42 -53.94
N GLU A 7 39.18 10.79 -52.79
CA GLU A 7 38.44 9.56 -52.46
C GLU A 7 36.96 9.95 -52.24
N ASP A 8 36.11 9.60 -53.21
CA ASP A 8 34.67 9.84 -53.14
C ASP A 8 34.03 9.05 -51.98
N PHE A 9 33.25 9.75 -51.15
CA PHE A 9 32.55 9.17 -50.00
C PHE A 9 31.49 8.15 -50.45
N LYS A 10 31.77 6.86 -50.27
CA LYS A 10 30.79 5.78 -50.50
C LYS A 10 29.86 5.66 -49.29
N SER A 11 28.62 6.15 -49.43
CA SER A 11 27.60 5.96 -48.39
C SER A 11 27.16 4.49 -48.32
N PRO A 12 27.05 3.89 -47.12
CA PRO A 12 26.62 2.51 -46.99
C PRO A 12 25.15 2.35 -47.38
N THR A 13 24.89 1.51 -48.39
CA THR A 13 23.54 1.12 -48.81
C THR A 13 22.91 0.24 -47.73
N LYS A 14 22.05 0.82 -46.88
CA LYS A 14 21.27 0.06 -45.90
C LYS A 14 20.09 -0.63 -46.60
N THR A 15 20.30 -1.81 -47.18
CA THR A 15 19.18 -2.72 -47.50
C THR A 15 18.81 -3.52 -46.25
N SER A 16 17.97 -2.94 -45.40
CA SER A 16 17.21 -3.68 -44.40
C SER A 16 16.00 -4.31 -45.10
N LYS A 17 16.02 -5.62 -45.35
CA LYS A 17 14.79 -6.36 -45.67
C LYS A 17 13.97 -6.41 -44.39
N GLN A 18 13.05 -5.46 -44.21
CA GLN A 18 12.08 -5.53 -43.13
C GLN A 18 11.16 -6.71 -43.43
N SER A 19 11.39 -7.85 -42.76
CA SER A 19 10.39 -8.91 -42.74
C SER A 19 9.14 -8.32 -42.08
N ARG A 20 8.07 -8.23 -42.86
CA ARG A 20 6.76 -7.80 -42.38
C ARG A 20 6.28 -8.89 -41.42
N LYS A 21 6.66 -8.77 -40.14
CA LYS A 21 6.06 -9.58 -39.09
C LYS A 21 4.56 -9.31 -39.15
N GLU A 22 3.80 -10.36 -39.40
CA GLU A 22 2.35 -10.31 -39.43
C GLU A 22 1.86 -9.63 -38.15
N LYS A 23 0.85 -8.77 -38.29
CA LYS A 23 0.27 -8.06 -37.16
C LYS A 23 -0.35 -9.12 -36.24
N PHE A 24 0.35 -9.48 -35.17
CA PHE A 24 -0.25 -10.27 -34.10
C PHE A 24 -1.48 -9.50 -33.62
N LYS A 25 -2.66 -10.10 -33.78
CA LYS A 25 -3.90 -9.59 -33.21
C LYS A 25 -3.71 -9.65 -31.70
N ILE A 26 -3.50 -8.49 -31.08
CA ILE A 26 -3.45 -8.38 -29.64
C ILE A 26 -4.85 -8.77 -29.15
N PRO A 27 -5.00 -9.75 -28.25
CA PRO A 27 -6.29 -10.03 -27.65
C PRO A 27 -6.73 -8.79 -26.87
N ILE A 28 -7.75 -8.10 -27.40
CA ILE A 28 -8.45 -7.01 -26.72
C ILE A 28 -9.38 -7.66 -25.69
N SER A 29 -8.82 -8.02 -24.53
CA SER A 29 -9.62 -8.38 -23.36
C SER A 29 -9.97 -7.09 -22.62
N ASN A 30 -11.26 -6.76 -22.58
CA ASN A 30 -11.75 -5.59 -21.85
C ASN A 30 -11.95 -5.96 -20.38
N GLN A 31 -11.24 -5.31 -19.47
CA GLN A 31 -11.41 -5.54 -18.02
C GLN A 31 -12.79 -5.08 -17.49
N PHE A 32 -13.55 -4.35 -18.31
CA PHE A 32 -14.86 -3.81 -17.96
C PHE A 32 -16.02 -4.53 -18.66
N GLU A 33 -15.77 -5.66 -19.36
CA GLU A 33 -16.83 -6.49 -19.95
C GLU A 33 -17.82 -7.01 -18.89
N ALA A 34 -17.38 -7.11 -17.63
CA ALA A 34 -18.23 -7.45 -16.50
C ALA A 34 -19.33 -6.41 -16.22
N LEU A 35 -19.17 -5.15 -16.67
CA LEU A 35 -20.09 -4.06 -16.38
C LEU A 35 -21.23 -3.94 -17.41
N THR A 36 -21.11 -4.56 -18.59
CA THR A 36 -22.12 -4.44 -19.65
C THR A 36 -23.33 -5.35 -19.49
N ASN A 37 -23.29 -6.27 -18.52
CA ASN A 37 -24.39 -7.22 -18.25
C ASN A 37 -25.29 -6.80 -17.09
N GLU A 38 -25.13 -5.60 -16.54
CA GLU A 38 -26.04 -5.07 -15.50
C GLU A 38 -27.25 -4.39 -16.15
N THR A 39 -28.10 -5.21 -16.79
CA THR A 39 -29.52 -4.90 -16.84
C THR A 39 -30.21 -5.94 -15.96
N GLU A 40 -31.02 -5.43 -15.03
CA GLU A 40 -31.87 -6.13 -14.06
C GLU A 40 -31.29 -6.28 -12.64
N ASP A 41 -31.94 -5.55 -11.74
CA ASP A 41 -31.80 -5.47 -10.29
C ASP A 41 -31.62 -6.85 -9.62
N THR A 42 -30.39 -7.32 -9.56
CA THR A 42 -30.00 -8.39 -8.64
C THR A 42 -28.73 -7.97 -7.92
N PRO A 43 -28.70 -7.98 -6.58
CA PRO A 43 -27.50 -7.60 -5.84
C PRO A 43 -26.44 -8.66 -6.09
N ALA A 44 -25.47 -8.33 -6.95
CA ALA A 44 -24.29 -9.17 -7.16
C ALA A 44 -23.60 -9.40 -5.81
N PRO A 45 -23.10 -10.62 -5.54
CA PRO A 45 -22.26 -10.85 -4.38
C PRO A 45 -20.97 -10.07 -4.61
N ILE A 46 -20.86 -8.95 -3.90
CA ILE A 46 -19.60 -8.22 -3.71
C ILE A 46 -18.56 -9.29 -3.36
N PRO A 47 -17.38 -9.35 -3.98
CA PRO A 47 -16.31 -10.21 -3.51
C PRO A 47 -15.87 -9.67 -2.15
N THR A 48 -16.54 -10.13 -1.10
CA THR A 48 -16.16 -9.99 0.31
C THR A 48 -14.90 -10.82 0.49
N LYS A 49 -13.76 -10.28 0.04
CA LYS A 49 -12.58 -10.40 0.90
C LYS A 49 -12.93 -9.59 2.13
N GLU A 50 -13.62 -10.25 3.06
CA GLU A 50 -13.73 -9.81 4.44
C GLU A 50 -12.29 -9.56 4.88
N LYS A 51 -11.89 -8.29 4.86
CA LYS A 51 -10.63 -7.88 5.44
C LYS A 51 -10.86 -8.14 6.91
N GLU A 52 -10.36 -9.28 7.41
CA GLU A 52 -10.37 -9.59 8.84
C GLU A 52 -10.03 -8.30 9.58
N ASP A 53 -10.92 -7.89 10.49
CA ASP A 53 -10.79 -6.66 11.25
C ASP A 53 -9.49 -6.75 12.06
N LYS A 54 -8.40 -6.25 11.47
CA LYS A 54 -7.08 -6.31 12.08
C LYS A 54 -7.14 -5.59 13.42
N ILE A 55 -6.85 -6.33 14.49
CA ILE A 55 -6.84 -5.81 15.85
C ILE A 55 -5.87 -4.62 15.89
N PRO A 56 -6.31 -3.46 16.42
CA PRO A 56 -5.47 -2.28 16.43
C PRO A 56 -4.25 -2.50 17.35
N PRO A 57 -3.05 -2.03 16.96
CA PRO A 57 -1.90 -2.11 17.84
C PRO A 57 -1.98 -1.07 18.96
N VAL A 58 -1.46 -1.46 20.12
CA VAL A 58 -1.33 -0.61 21.31
C VAL A 58 0.09 -0.04 21.32
N MET A 59 0.22 1.28 21.39
CA MET A 59 1.51 1.97 21.40
C MET A 59 1.76 2.58 22.77
N MET A 60 2.85 2.17 23.42
CA MET A 60 3.23 2.58 24.77
C MET A 60 4.44 3.52 24.73
N ILE A 61 4.40 4.57 25.56
CA ILE A 61 5.50 5.54 25.73
C ILE A 61 5.94 5.47 27.19
N THR A 62 7.07 4.81 27.45
CA THR A 62 7.63 4.72 28.81
C THR A 62 9.13 4.51 28.78
N GLN A 63 9.83 5.12 29.73
CA GLN A 63 11.28 4.96 29.92
C GLN A 63 11.60 3.58 30.52
N ASN A 64 10.71 3.03 31.35
CA ASN A 64 10.91 1.77 32.08
C ASN A 64 10.22 0.59 31.38
N TYR A 65 10.32 0.53 30.06
CA TYR A 65 9.54 -0.41 29.27
C TYR A 65 9.88 -1.88 29.51
N ASN A 66 11.10 -2.20 29.93
CA ASN A 66 11.54 -3.58 30.11
C ASN A 66 10.70 -4.32 31.15
N LEU A 67 10.38 -3.67 32.27
CA LEU A 67 9.57 -4.27 33.34
C LEU A 67 8.14 -4.49 32.88
N ILE A 68 7.55 -3.47 32.25
CA ILE A 68 6.19 -3.53 31.71
C ILE A 68 6.09 -4.62 30.62
N LEU A 69 7.11 -4.75 29.77
CA LEU A 69 7.16 -5.78 28.73
C LEU A 69 7.22 -7.19 29.31
N GLN A 70 8.01 -7.39 30.37
CA GLN A 70 8.07 -8.69 31.06
C GLN A 70 6.71 -9.08 31.64
N GLU A 71 6.00 -8.13 32.25
CA GLU A 71 4.69 -8.40 32.83
C GLU A 71 3.63 -8.62 31.74
N ILE A 72 3.66 -7.85 30.65
CA ILE A 72 2.80 -8.08 29.48
C ILE A 72 3.06 -9.46 28.88
N ASN A 73 4.31 -9.92 28.79
CA ASN A 73 4.64 -11.26 28.31
C ASN A 73 4.14 -12.38 29.25
N ARG A 74 4.02 -12.11 30.56
CA ARG A 74 3.43 -13.06 31.51
C ARG A 74 1.92 -13.14 31.36
N ILE A 75 1.26 -12.00 31.21
CA ILE A 75 -0.20 -11.91 31.11
C ILE A 75 -0.69 -12.36 29.73
N ALA A 76 0.04 -12.00 28.68
CA ALA A 76 -0.30 -12.23 27.28
C ALA A 76 0.93 -12.72 26.48
N PRO A 77 1.32 -14.01 26.61
CA PRO A 77 2.55 -14.56 26.03
C PRO A 77 2.59 -14.54 24.50
N ASN A 78 1.43 -14.46 23.85
CA ASN A 78 1.29 -14.43 22.39
C ASN A 78 1.22 -12.99 21.85
N THR A 79 1.84 -12.01 22.52
CA THR A 79 1.83 -10.61 22.08
C THR A 79 3.18 -10.27 21.46
N GLU A 80 3.19 -9.86 20.19
CA GLU A 80 4.43 -9.38 19.57
C GLU A 80 4.71 -7.94 19.99
N ALA A 81 5.95 -7.65 20.36
CA ALA A 81 6.39 -6.31 20.75
C ALA A 81 7.51 -5.81 19.84
N VAL A 82 7.30 -4.63 19.25
CA VAL A 82 8.27 -4.01 18.34
C VAL A 82 8.61 -2.62 18.84
N LEU A 83 9.87 -2.40 19.19
CA LEU A 83 10.39 -1.07 19.51
C LEU A 83 10.51 -0.24 18.22
N THR A 84 9.83 0.90 18.16
CA THR A 84 9.84 1.80 17.00
C THR A 84 10.11 3.23 17.47
N ARG A 85 11.33 3.72 17.21
CA ARG A 85 11.80 5.05 17.63
C ARG A 85 11.64 5.22 19.15
N ASP A 86 10.63 5.97 19.57
CA ASP A 86 10.40 6.37 20.96
C ASP A 86 9.20 5.65 21.61
N PHE A 87 8.56 4.73 20.89
CA PHE A 87 7.42 3.97 21.40
C PHE A 87 7.56 2.48 21.14
N ILE A 88 6.89 1.69 21.97
CA ILE A 88 6.77 0.25 21.78
C ILE A 88 5.41 -0.06 21.23
N LYS A 89 5.41 -0.75 20.11
CA LYS A 89 4.21 -1.22 19.44
C LYS A 89 3.93 -2.65 19.89
N LEU A 90 2.83 -2.83 20.59
CA LEU A 90 2.29 -4.14 20.96
C LEU A 90 1.25 -4.55 19.91
N LEU A 91 1.43 -5.75 19.38
CA LEU A 91 0.61 -6.39 18.37
C LEU A 91 -0.09 -7.58 19.03
N PRO A 92 -1.29 -7.37 19.59
CA PRO A 92 -2.08 -8.45 20.18
C PRO A 92 -2.70 -9.34 19.10
N ASN A 93 -2.67 -10.66 19.33
CA ASN A 93 -3.22 -11.65 18.41
C ASN A 93 -4.74 -11.84 18.54
N SER A 94 -5.35 -11.45 19.66
CA SER A 94 -6.79 -11.55 19.92
C SER A 94 -7.37 -10.25 20.50
N SER A 95 -8.67 -10.01 20.26
CA SER A 95 -9.42 -8.92 20.88
C SER A 95 -9.37 -8.99 22.41
N ASP A 96 -9.38 -10.20 22.98
CA ASP A 96 -9.31 -10.38 24.44
C ASP A 96 -7.93 -9.98 24.98
N THR A 97 -6.85 -10.39 24.30
CA THR A 97 -5.49 -9.96 24.65
C THR A 97 -5.33 -8.44 24.56
N HIS A 98 -5.93 -7.81 23.55
CA HIS A 98 -5.94 -6.36 23.42
C HIS A 98 -6.62 -5.68 24.62
N ARG A 99 -7.77 -6.19 25.07
CA ARG A 99 -8.48 -5.67 26.24
C ARG A 99 -7.65 -5.83 27.51
N ILE A 100 -7.07 -7.00 27.73
CA ILE A 100 -6.25 -7.29 28.91
C ILE A 100 -5.04 -6.34 28.99
N ILE A 101 -4.30 -6.19 27.90
CA ILE A 101 -3.15 -5.27 27.82
C ILE A 101 -3.58 -3.83 28.08
N THR A 102 -4.70 -3.41 27.48
CA THR A 102 -5.23 -2.05 27.66
C THR A 102 -5.63 -1.79 29.11
N SER A 103 -6.25 -2.76 29.80
CA SER A 103 -6.61 -2.64 31.21
C SER A 103 -5.37 -2.56 32.10
N TYR A 104 -4.39 -3.43 31.86
CA TYR A 104 -3.12 -3.42 32.60
C TYR A 104 -2.38 -2.08 32.47
N LEU A 105 -2.25 -1.54 31.25
CA LEU A 105 -1.59 -0.25 31.03
C LEU A 105 -2.33 0.92 31.70
N LYS A 106 -3.67 0.83 31.84
CA LYS A 106 -4.46 1.82 32.59
C LYS A 106 -4.20 1.73 34.09
N GLU A 107 -4.08 0.52 34.64
CA GLU A 107 -3.79 0.29 36.07
C GLU A 107 -2.40 0.80 36.45
N GLU A 108 -1.40 0.51 35.61
CA GLU A 108 -0.02 0.98 35.76
C GLU A 108 0.17 2.48 35.45
N LYS A 109 -0.91 3.21 35.11
CA LYS A 109 -0.90 4.64 34.75
C LYS A 109 0.17 4.99 33.71
N THR A 110 0.41 4.08 32.78
CA THR A 110 1.38 4.28 31.70
C THR A 110 0.70 5.00 30.54
N ASP A 111 1.38 5.97 29.93
CA ASP A 111 0.87 6.65 28.75
C ASP A 111 0.88 5.71 27.53
N PHE A 112 -0.30 5.48 26.95
CA PHE A 112 -0.45 4.67 25.75
C PHE A 112 -1.53 5.25 24.82
N TYR A 113 -1.45 4.89 23.54
CA TYR A 113 -2.47 5.21 22.55
C TYR A 113 -2.78 4.01 21.67
N ILE A 114 -4.03 3.92 21.24
CA ILE A 114 -4.53 2.87 20.35
C ILE A 114 -4.65 3.47 18.96
N THR A 115 -4.04 2.84 17.97
CA THR A 115 -4.11 3.34 16.59
C THR A 115 -5.31 2.76 15.87
N ASN A 116 -6.10 3.63 15.23
CA ASN A 116 -7.24 3.16 14.43
C ASN A 116 -6.76 2.35 13.22
N PRO A 117 -7.49 1.27 12.85
CA PRO A 117 -7.16 0.51 11.66
C PRO A 117 -7.25 1.39 10.42
N PRO A 118 -6.48 1.10 9.35
CA PRO A 118 -6.43 1.91 8.13
C PRO A 118 -7.81 2.12 7.49
N SER A 119 -8.71 1.14 7.64
CA SER A 119 -10.09 1.19 7.13
C SER A 119 -10.94 2.29 7.77
N LYS A 120 -10.65 2.65 9.03
CA LYS A 120 -11.40 3.69 9.79
C LYS A 120 -10.68 5.04 9.79
N LYS A 121 -9.53 5.14 9.13
CA LYS A 121 -8.76 6.38 9.08
C LYS A 121 -9.38 7.31 8.04
N LEU A 122 -9.76 8.53 8.47
CA LEU A 122 -10.32 9.55 7.57
C LEU A 122 -9.29 9.91 6.48
N LEU A 123 -9.72 9.88 5.22
CA LEU A 123 -8.91 10.30 4.07
C LEU A 123 -8.98 11.82 3.93
N LYS A 124 -7.84 12.50 4.02
CA LYS A 124 -7.73 13.92 3.69
C LYS A 124 -7.50 14.07 2.19
N LEU A 125 -8.53 14.49 1.45
CA LEU A 125 -8.39 14.90 0.06
C LEU A 125 -7.96 16.37 0.00
N ILE A 126 -6.88 16.66 -0.72
CA ILE A 126 -6.45 18.02 -1.02
C ILE A 126 -6.76 18.27 -2.50
N LEU A 127 -7.85 18.99 -2.77
CA LEU A 127 -8.15 19.48 -4.12
C LEU A 127 -7.32 20.73 -4.36
N ILE A 128 -6.27 20.60 -5.16
CA ILE A 128 -5.52 21.76 -5.68
C ILE A 128 -6.24 22.20 -6.96
N SER A 129 -7.02 23.27 -6.86
CA SER A 129 -7.53 23.97 -8.03
C SER A 129 -6.36 24.61 -8.77
N LEU A 130 -6.04 24.11 -9.97
CA LEU A 130 -5.18 24.81 -10.91
C LEU A 130 -6.00 25.92 -11.57
N THR A 131 -6.08 27.08 -10.92
CA THR A 131 -6.65 28.29 -11.53
C THR A 131 -5.76 28.71 -12.70
N LYS A 132 -6.22 28.42 -13.92
CA LYS A 132 -6.25 29.31 -15.10
C LYS A 132 -6.88 28.56 -16.29
N LEU A 133 -8.20 28.36 -16.26
CA LEU A 133 -8.99 28.22 -17.48
C LEU A 133 -9.62 29.57 -17.75
N LYS A 134 -8.97 30.35 -18.62
CA LYS A 134 -9.54 31.56 -19.20
C LYS A 134 -10.42 31.08 -20.36
N LEU A 135 -11.73 31.02 -20.15
CA LEU A 135 -12.68 30.87 -21.26
C LEU A 135 -12.60 32.14 -22.09
N ILE A 136 -12.30 31.99 -23.38
CA ILE A 136 -12.47 33.01 -24.43
C ILE A 136 -13.91 32.90 -24.92
#